data_AF-A0A2M7IDE8-F1
#
_entry.id   AF-A0A2M7IDE8-F1
#
_cell.length_a   1.000
_cell.length_b   1.000
_cell.length_c   1.000
_cell.angle_alpha   90.00
_cell.angle_beta   90.00
_cell.angle_gamma   90.00
#
_symmetry.space_group_name_H-M   'P 1'
#
loop_
_entity.id
_entity.type
_entity.pdbx_description
1 polymer ?
#
loop_
_entity_poly.entity_id
_entity_poly.type
_entity_poly.pdbx_seq_one_letter_code
_entity_poly.pdbx_strand_id
1 'polypeptide(L)'
;MVKAIGKLLADSRSVALPDVSSAPVNLGFTIPPFENVLTFVIRMFFIISGLVAVLYLLMGAMAWITSGGNKESVDKAREKIQAALIGVILLFAVLTIIGVIESVLGIGMGITKNILFPKLITPGQ
;
A
#
# COMPACT_ATOMS: atom_id res chain seq x y z
N MET A 1 8.78 32.49 67.91
CA MET A 1 8.20 33.07 66.68
C MET A 1 9.04 32.82 65.43
N VAL A 2 10.36 33.01 65.45
CA VAL A 2 11.26 32.86 64.27
C VAL A 2 11.22 31.47 63.61
N LYS A 3 11.06 30.39 64.39
CA LYS A 3 11.04 29.00 63.87
C LYS A 3 9.79 28.64 63.06
N ALA A 4 8.66 29.31 63.33
CA ALA A 4 7.41 29.10 62.59
C ALA A 4 7.46 29.77 61.21
N ILE A 5 8.11 30.94 61.14
CA ILE A 5 8.31 31.68 59.89
C ILE A 5 9.25 30.89 58.95
N GLY A 6 10.29 30.26 59.50
CA GLY A 6 11.18 29.38 58.74
C GLY A 6 10.51 28.14 58.15
N LYS A 7 9.48 27.60 58.81
CA LYS A 7 8.71 26.45 58.31
C LYS A 7 7.76 26.83 57.16
N LEU A 8 7.18 28.03 57.20
CA LEU A 8 6.31 28.53 56.13
C LEU A 8 7.08 28.84 54.83
N LEU A 9 8.33 29.28 54.93
CA LEU A 9 9.18 29.56 53.77
C LEU A 9 9.71 28.29 53.09
N ALA A 10 9.78 27.17 53.82
CA ALA A 10 10.14 25.87 53.27
C ALA A 10 8.97 25.21 52.51
N ASP A 11 7.72 25.51 52.91
CA ASP A 11 6.49 24.94 52.35
C ASP A 11 6.10 25.61 51.01
N SER A 12 6.47 26.88 50.80
CA SER A 12 6.13 27.63 49.58
C SER A 12 7.09 27.43 48.40
N ARG A 13 8.20 26.69 48.57
CA ARG A 13 9.19 26.46 47.50
C ARG A 13 8.89 25.29 46.57
N SER A 14 7.81 24.56 46.78
CA SER A 14 7.38 23.52 45.86
C SER A 14 5.87 23.36 45.87
N VAL A 15 5.15 24.42 45.52
CA VAL A 15 3.92 24.22 44.77
C VAL A 15 4.39 23.67 43.42
N ALA A 16 4.56 22.36 43.34
CA ALA A 16 4.65 21.68 42.06
C ALA A 16 3.29 21.95 41.41
N LEU A 17 3.23 22.97 40.57
CA LEU A 17 2.16 23.13 39.61
C LEU A 17 2.02 21.75 38.96
N PRO A 18 0.85 21.09 39.04
CA PRO A 18 0.64 19.88 38.27
C PRO A 18 0.98 20.26 36.84
N ASP A 19 2.00 19.61 36.31
CA ASP A 19 2.44 19.77 34.95
C ASP A 19 1.20 19.50 34.09
N VAL A 20 0.55 20.57 33.63
CA VAL A 20 -0.44 20.51 32.55
C VAL A 20 0.30 20.31 31.24
N SER A 21 1.29 19.40 31.23
CA SER A 21 1.59 18.63 30.04
C SER A 21 0.34 17.81 29.80
N SER A 22 -0.58 18.45 29.07
CA SER A 22 -1.70 17.79 28.43
C SER A 22 -1.16 16.48 27.90
N ALA A 23 -1.65 15.35 28.43
CA ALA A 23 -1.42 14.06 27.82
C ALA A 23 -1.64 14.26 26.31
N PRO A 24 -0.70 13.87 25.44
CA PRO A 24 -0.89 14.03 24.01
C PRO A 24 -2.27 13.46 23.70
N VAL A 25 -3.17 14.30 23.20
CA VAL A 25 -4.54 13.88 22.89
C VAL A 25 -4.40 12.83 21.80
N ASN A 26 -4.33 11.57 22.20
CA ASN A 26 -4.25 10.43 21.31
C ASN A 26 -5.67 10.21 20.83
N LEU A 27 -6.00 10.82 19.70
CA LEU A 27 -7.32 10.81 19.06
C LEU A 27 -7.77 9.40 18.65
N GLY A 28 -7.01 8.35 18.96
CA GLY A 28 -7.22 6.97 18.48
C GLY A 28 -7.15 6.86 16.95
N PHE A 29 -6.83 7.97 16.28
CA PHE A 29 -6.87 8.15 14.85
C PHE A 29 -5.49 8.56 14.38
N THR A 30 -4.70 7.58 13.95
CA THR A 30 -3.46 7.80 13.21
C THR A 30 -3.79 7.71 11.73
N ILE A 31 -3.66 8.82 11.00
CA ILE A 31 -3.84 8.84 9.55
C ILE A 31 -2.77 7.91 8.96
N PRO A 32 -3.14 6.87 8.18
CA PRO A 32 -2.16 6.00 7.55
C PRO A 32 -1.26 6.86 6.63
N PRO A 33 0.06 6.65 6.64
CA PRO A 33 0.96 7.38 5.76
C PRO A 33 0.54 7.20 4.31
N PHE A 34 0.72 8.24 3.50
CA PHE A 34 0.35 8.28 2.09
C PHE A 34 0.88 7.07 1.30
N GLU A 35 2.07 6.59 1.68
CA GLU A 35 2.73 5.40 1.13
C GLU A 35 1.84 4.15 1.19
N ASN A 36 1.12 3.92 2.30
CA ASN A 36 0.27 2.75 2.47
C ASN A 36 -0.98 2.81 1.57
N VAL A 37 -1.56 4.00 1.43
CA VAL A 37 -2.74 4.21 0.58
C VAL A 37 -2.36 4.05 -0.89
N LEU A 38 -1.25 4.66 -1.30
CA LEU A 38 -0.73 4.56 -2.66
C LEU A 38 -0.42 3.11 -3.04
N THR A 39 0.27 2.38 -2.16
CA THR A 39 0.62 0.97 -2.35
C THR A 39 -0.64 0.11 -2.50
N PHE A 40 -1.69 0.36 -1.71
CA PHE A 40 -2.96 -0.34 -1.82
C PHE A 40 -3.64 -0.12 -3.18
N VAL A 41 -3.71 1.14 -3.64
CA VAL A 41 -4.33 1.47 -4.94
C VAL A 41 -3.58 0.81 -6.10
N ILE A 42 -2.24 0.88 -6.09
CA ILE A 42 -1.41 0.26 -7.12
C ILE A 42 -1.61 -1.25 -7.14
N ARG A 43 -1.63 -1.92 -5.98
CA ARG A 43 -1.89 -3.37 -5.88
C ARG A 43 -3.26 -3.75 -6.44
N MET A 44 -4.30 -2.99 -6.07
CA MET A 44 -5.65 -3.21 -6.59
C MET A 44 -5.67 -3.10 -8.11
N PHE A 45 -4.97 -2.10 -8.67
CA PHE A 45 -4.83 -1.93 -10.11
C PHE A 45 -4.19 -3.15 -10.78
N PHE A 46 -3.06 -3.66 -10.26
CA PHE A 46 -2.39 -4.85 -10.81
C PHE A 46 -3.29 -6.09 -10.82
N ILE A 47 -4.09 -6.30 -9.77
CA ILE A 47 -5.04 -7.42 -9.70
C ILE A 47 -6.09 -7.29 -10.82
N ILE A 48 -6.67 -6.10 -10.99
CA ILE A 48 -7.65 -5.83 -12.04
C ILE A 48 -7.02 -5.99 -13.43
N SER A 49 -5.81 -5.47 -13.64
CA SER A 49 -5.09 -5.62 -14.90
C SER A 49 -4.82 -7.09 -15.23
N GLY A 50 -4.42 -7.90 -14.24
CA GLY A 50 -4.23 -9.34 -14.42
C GLY A 50 -5.52 -10.04 -14.83
N LEU A 51 -6.65 -9.71 -14.18
CA LEU A 51 -7.96 -10.25 -14.54
C LEU A 51 -8.37 -9.87 -15.98
N VAL A 52 -8.19 -8.60 -16.34
CA VAL A 52 -8.48 -8.11 -17.71
C VAL A 52 -7.61 -8.80 -18.74
N ALA A 53 -6.33 -9.02 -18.45
CA ALA A 53 -5.41 -9.71 -19.35
C ALA A 53 -5.86 -11.14 -19.65
N VAL A 54 -6.35 -11.88 -18.64
CA VAL A 54 -6.92 -13.23 -18.82
C VAL A 54 -8.17 -13.19 -19.69
N LEU A 55 -9.07 -12.23 -19.49
CA LEU A 55 -10.26 -12.07 -20.33
C LEU A 55 -9.90 -11.75 -21.79
N TYR A 56 -8.88 -10.93 -22.00
CA TYR A 56 -8.41 -10.59 -23.35
C TYR A 56 -7.76 -11.78 -24.05
N LEU A 57 -6.98 -12.59 -23.31
CA LEU A 57 -6.44 -13.86 -23.79
C LEU A 57 -7.56 -14.82 -24.21
N LEU A 58 -8.61 -14.92 -23.39
CA LEU A 58 -9.77 -15.77 -23.70
C LEU A 58 -10.48 -15.30 -24.98
N MET A 59 -10.68 -13.99 -25.16
CA MET A 59 -11.24 -13.45 -26.39
C MET A 59 -10.37 -13.73 -27.62
N GLY A 60 -9.05 -13.63 -27.50
CA GLY A 60 -8.11 -13.98 -28.56
C GLY A 60 -8.18 -15.47 -28.91
N ALA A 61 -8.22 -16.34 -27.90
CA ALA A 61 -8.34 -17.78 -28.06
C ALA A 61 -9.66 -18.19 -28.74
N MET A 62 -10.78 -17.59 -28.31
CA MET A 62 -12.08 -17.81 -28.94
C MET A 62 -12.08 -17.41 -30.42
N ALA A 63 -11.48 -16.26 -30.76
CA ALA A 63 -11.33 -15.82 -32.14
C ALA A 63 -10.44 -16.78 -32.98
N TRP A 64 -9.46 -17.43 -32.36
CA TRP A 64 -8.61 -18.40 -33.05
C TRP A 64 -9.31 -19.74 -33.28
N ILE A 65 -10.16 -20.18 -32.35
CA ILE A 65 -10.94 -21.41 -32.51
C ILE A 65 -12.04 -21.22 -33.56
N THR A 66 -12.73 -20.08 -33.56
CA THR A 66 -13.85 -19.81 -34.48
C THR A 66 -13.42 -19.39 -35.88
N SER A 67 -12.13 -19.15 -36.12
CA SER A 67 -11.64 -18.68 -37.42
C SER A 67 -11.62 -19.75 -38.52
N GLY A 68 -11.90 -21.02 -38.18
CA GLY A 68 -12.13 -22.09 -39.17
C GLY A 68 -10.97 -22.36 -40.12
N GLY A 69 -9.75 -21.94 -39.78
CA GLY A 69 -8.56 -22.09 -40.61
C GLY A 69 -8.36 -21.00 -41.68
N ASN A 70 -9.24 -19.99 -41.77
CA ASN A 70 -9.01 -18.84 -42.65
C ASN A 70 -7.78 -18.04 -42.19
N LYS A 71 -6.79 -17.89 -43.08
CA LYS A 71 -5.49 -17.28 -42.76
C LYS A 71 -5.63 -15.89 -42.17
N GLU A 72 -6.47 -15.03 -42.76
CA GLU A 72 -6.67 -13.67 -42.28
C GLU A 72 -7.24 -13.63 -40.85
N SER A 73 -8.23 -14.48 -40.57
CA SER A 73 -8.87 -14.54 -39.25
C SER A 73 -7.95 -15.15 -38.20
N VAL A 74 -7.14 -16.14 -38.57
CA VAL A 74 -6.11 -16.73 -37.72
C VAL A 74 -5.02 -15.72 -37.40
N ASP A 75 -4.57 -14.95 -38.40
CA ASP A 75 -3.53 -13.92 -38.21
C ASP A 75 -4.02 -12.83 -37.25
N LYS A 76 -5.26 -12.33 -37.42
CA LYS A 76 -5.89 -11.37 -36.48
C LYS A 76 -6.04 -11.95 -35.07
N ALA A 77 -6.39 -13.23 -34.92
CA ALA A 77 -6.52 -13.86 -33.61
C ALA A 77 -5.15 -14.01 -32.93
N ARG A 78 -4.11 -14.39 -33.69
CA ARG A 78 -2.73 -14.48 -33.19
C ARG A 78 -2.20 -13.13 -32.74
N GLU A 79 -2.47 -12.07 -33.50
CA GLU A 79 -2.07 -10.70 -33.12
C GLU A 79 -2.71 -10.30 -31.78
N LYS A 80 -3.99 -10.59 -31.57
CA LYS A 80 -4.67 -10.34 -30.29
C LYS A 80 -4.05 -11.14 -29.13
N ILE A 81 -3.74 -12.41 -29.35
CA ILE A 81 -3.09 -13.26 -28.35
C ILE A 81 -1.69 -12.73 -28.02
N GLN A 82 -0.91 -12.36 -29.02
CA GLN A 82 0.42 -11.78 -28.84
C GLN A 82 0.34 -10.47 -28.06
N ALA A 83 -0.55 -9.55 -28.42
CA ALA A 83 -0.74 -8.30 -27.70
C ALA A 83 -1.11 -8.55 -26.22
N ALA A 84 -2.00 -9.50 -25.95
CA ALA A 84 -2.35 -9.89 -24.58
C ALA A 84 -1.16 -10.48 -23.81
N LEU A 85 -0.37 -11.35 -24.45
CA LEU A 85 0.84 -11.94 -23.85
C LEU A 85 1.89 -10.87 -23.54
N ILE A 86 2.14 -9.94 -24.47
CA ILE A 86 3.05 -8.81 -24.23
C ILE A 86 2.56 -8.01 -23.01
N GLY A 87 1.25 -7.75 -22.90
CA GLY A 87 0.67 -7.07 -21.74
C GLY A 87 0.96 -7.79 -20.42
N VAL A 88 0.75 -9.11 -20.37
CA VAL A 88 1.05 -9.92 -19.18
C VAL A 88 2.54 -9.90 -18.85
N ILE A 89 3.40 -10.06 -19.85
CA ILE A 89 4.86 -10.04 -19.67
C ILE A 89 5.31 -8.69 -19.11
N LEU A 90 4.77 -7.58 -19.61
CA LEU A 90 5.06 -6.25 -19.10
C LEU A 90 4.63 -6.08 -17.64
N LEU A 91 3.44 -6.56 -17.26
CA LEU A 91 3.00 -6.54 -15.86
C LEU A 91 4.00 -7.29 -14.95
N PHE A 92 4.42 -8.49 -15.36
CA PHE A 92 5.44 -9.26 -14.63
C PHE A 92 6.79 -8.56 -14.57
N ALA A 93 7.24 -7.94 -15.67
CA ALA A 93 8.49 -7.22 -15.72
C ALA A 93 8.50 -6.04 -14.73
N VAL A 94 7.40 -5.26 -14.67
CA VAL A 94 7.26 -4.15 -13.73
C VAL A 94 7.34 -4.63 -12.28
N LEU A 95 6.59 -5.69 -11.93
CA LEU A 95 6.60 -6.25 -10.58
C LEU A 95 8.00 -6.78 -10.20
N THR A 96 8.69 -7.42 -11.14
CA THR A 96 10.05 -7.94 -10.94
C THR A 96 11.03 -6.81 -10.70
N ILE A 97 10.99 -5.75 -11.52
CA ILE A 97 11.86 -4.57 -11.36
C ILE A 97 11.64 -3.92 -10.00
N ILE A 98 10.37 -3.71 -9.60
CA ILE A 98 10.04 -3.14 -8.28
C ILE A 98 10.60 -4.04 -7.17
N GLY A 99 10.42 -5.35 -7.24
CA GLY A 99 10.95 -6.29 -6.25
C GLY A 99 12.48 -6.25 -6.15
N VAL A 100 13.18 -6.13 -7.28
CA VAL A 100 14.65 -5.96 -7.30
C VAL A 100 15.04 -4.64 -6.64
N ILE A 101 14.37 -3.53 -6.98
CA ILE A 101 14.65 -2.22 -6.38
C ILE A 101 14.41 -2.24 -4.87
N GLU A 102 13.31 -2.82 -4.40
CA GLU A 102 13.01 -2.98 -2.97
C GLU A 102 14.12 -3.78 -2.26
N SER A 103 14.60 -4.87 -2.89
CA SER A 103 15.65 -5.72 -2.33
C SER A 103 17.02 -5.04 -2.26
N VAL A 104 17.34 -4.17 -3.23
CA VAL A 104 18.65 -3.49 -3.33
C VAL A 104 18.69 -2.23 -2.45
N LEU A 105 17.60 -1.46 -2.41
CA LEU A 105 17.51 -0.22 -1.64
C LEU A 105 17.10 -0.44 -0.18
N GLY A 106 16.65 -1.64 0.19
CA GLY A 106 16.20 -1.96 1.55
C GLY A 106 14.91 -1.24 1.98
N ILE A 107 14.26 -0.53 1.05
CA ILE A 107 12.99 0.16 1.28
C ILE A 107 11.83 -0.81 1.07
N GLY A 108 11.12 -1.10 2.15
CA GLY A 108 9.88 -1.86 2.08
C GLY A 108 8.73 -0.98 1.62
N MET A 109 8.70 -0.59 0.33
CA MET A 109 7.55 0.10 -0.29
C MET A 109 6.27 -0.72 -0.20
N GLY A 110 6.37 -1.99 0.18
CA GLY A 110 5.23 -2.80 0.55
C GLY A 110 4.46 -3.27 -0.65
N ILE A 111 4.98 -3.14 -1.88
CA ILE A 111 4.40 -3.72 -3.11
C ILE A 111 4.63 -5.24 -3.15
N THR A 112 5.65 -5.74 -2.43
CA THR A 112 5.94 -7.19 -2.31
C THR A 112 5.41 -7.83 -1.00
N LYS A 113 4.97 -7.07 0.01
CA LYS A 113 4.49 -7.62 1.30
C LYS A 113 3.06 -8.20 1.24
N ASN A 114 2.65 -9.03 2.21
CA ASN A 114 1.27 -9.58 2.22
C ASN A 114 0.20 -8.45 2.19
N ILE A 115 -0.98 -8.75 1.63
CA ILE A 115 -2.10 -7.80 1.55
C ILE A 115 -2.52 -7.43 2.98
N LEU A 116 -2.08 -6.27 3.44
CA LEU A 116 -2.55 -5.64 4.66
C LEU A 116 -3.49 -4.52 4.23
N PHE A 117 -4.77 -4.66 4.56
CA PHE A 117 -5.66 -3.51 4.52
C PHE A 117 -5.08 -2.47 5.49
N PRO A 118 -4.78 -1.24 5.04
CA PRO A 118 -4.31 -0.20 5.95
C PRO A 118 -5.36 -0.07 7.06
N LYS A 119 -5.00 -0.43 8.30
CA LYS A 119 -5.88 -0.22 9.44
C LYS A 119 -6.11 1.28 9.52
N LEU A 120 -7.35 1.68 9.24
CA LEU A 120 -7.78 3.08 9.29
C LEU A 120 -7.87 3.61 10.73
N ILE A 121 -7.68 2.72 11.71
CA ILE A 121 -7.71 3.00 13.14
C ILE A 121 -6.76 2.01 13.84
N THR A 122 -5.66 2.53 14.42
CA THR A 122 -4.88 1.79 15.43
C THR A 122 -5.25 2.42 16.77
N PRO A 123 -5.98 1.72 17.66
CA PRO A 123 -6.27 2.27 18.98
C PRO A 123 -4.93 2.54 19.67
N GLY A 124 -4.79 3.78 20.14
CA GLY A 124 -3.56 4.29 20.73
C GLY A 124 -3.08 3.41 21.89
N GLN A 125 -1.78 3.17 21.90
CA GLN A 125 -1.03 3.27 23.15
C GLN A 125 -0.63 4.74 23.28
#